data_AF-A0A1Y2GS50-F1
#
_entry.id   AF-A0A1Y2GS50-F1
#
_cell.length_a   1.000
_cell.length_b   1.000
_cell.length_c   1.000
_cell.angle_alpha   90.00
_cell.angle_beta   90.00
_cell.angle_gamma   90.00
#
_symmetry.space_group_name_H-M   'P 1'
#
loop_
_entity.id
_entity.type
_entity.pdbx_description
1 polymer ?
#
loop_
_entity_poly.entity_id
_entity_poly.type
_entity_poly.pdbx_seq_one_letter_code
_entity_poly.pdbx_strand_id
1 'polypeptide(L)'
;NIKKAKYSTSLDPRGFIPVFEYELYGHPIMWDQENLYVHFTGIWKVLGKTKADIVKIIDANPILESIIRKVRGGFLKIQGTWMPHQEAYDLAKKTCYKLRYELVPVFG
;
A
#
# COMPACT_ATOMS: atom_id res chain seq x y z
N ASN A 1 -11.27 13.03 -4.46
CA ASN A 1 -10.44 14.04 -3.76
C ASN A 1 -9.40 13.37 -2.90
N ILE A 2 -8.13 13.65 -3.13
CA ILE A 2 -6.99 13.18 -2.32
C ILE A 2 -6.92 14.03 -1.05
N LYS A 3 -6.77 13.38 0.10
CA LYS A 3 -6.64 14.00 1.42
C LYS A 3 -5.26 13.69 2.00
N LYS A 4 -4.84 14.51 2.96
CA LYS A 4 -3.65 14.24 3.79
C LYS A 4 -4.12 13.76 5.16
N ALA A 5 -3.47 12.73 5.69
CA ALA A 5 -3.70 12.23 7.04
C ALA A 5 -2.38 11.83 7.70
N LYS A 6 -2.38 11.66 9.02
CA LYS A 6 -1.27 11.10 9.80
C LYS A 6 -1.81 10.02 10.72
N TYR A 7 -1.18 8.85 10.70
CA TYR A 7 -1.62 7.70 11.51
C TYR A 7 -0.50 7.26 12.44
N SER A 8 -0.73 7.34 13.75
CA SER A 8 0.24 6.94 14.76
C SER A 8 0.56 5.44 14.68
N THR A 9 1.84 5.11 14.81
CA THR A 9 2.33 3.73 14.86
C THR A 9 3.73 3.68 15.46
N SER A 10 4.00 2.67 16.28
CA SER A 10 5.35 2.41 16.81
C SER A 10 6.27 1.71 15.81
N LEU A 11 5.73 1.25 14.67
CA LEU A 11 6.47 0.51 13.64
C LEU A 11 7.16 1.41 12.61
N ASP A 12 6.98 2.72 12.72
CA ASP A 12 7.69 3.70 11.91
C ASP A 12 8.57 4.56 12.83
N PRO A 13 9.85 4.82 12.48
CA PRO A 13 10.76 5.60 13.32
C PRO A 13 10.27 7.03 13.58
N ARG A 14 9.37 7.57 12.75
CA ARG A 14 8.74 8.89 12.96
C ARG A 14 7.66 8.86 14.05
N GLY A 15 7.24 7.68 14.51
CA GLY A 15 6.11 7.50 15.42
C GLY A 15 4.72 7.63 14.76
N PHE A 16 4.69 7.92 13.46
CA PHE A 16 3.49 8.00 12.64
C PHE A 16 3.82 7.76 11.16
N ILE A 17 2.81 7.45 10.36
CA ILE A 17 2.90 7.42 8.89
C ILE A 17 2.07 8.60 8.35
N PRO A 18 2.70 9.62 7.73
CA PRO A 18 1.99 10.65 6.99
C PRO A 18 1.58 10.09 5.63
N VAL A 19 0.28 10.14 5.30
CA VAL A 19 -0.23 9.55 4.05
C VAL A 19 -0.98 10.57 3.21
N PHE A 20 -0.82 10.47 1.90
CA PHE A 20 -1.87 10.87 0.97
C PHE A 20 -2.88 9.73 0.88
N GLU A 21 -4.16 10.06 0.81
CA GLU A 21 -5.21 9.04 0.71
C GLU A 21 -6.41 9.48 -0.10
N TYR A 22 -7.05 8.53 -0.77
CA TYR A 22 -8.40 8.68 -1.32
C TYR A 22 -9.18 7.38 -1.13
N GLU A 23 -10.49 7.47 -1.27
CA GLU A 23 -11.36 6.31 -1.20
C GLU A 23 -11.64 5.78 -2.60
N LEU A 24 -11.53 4.46 -2.75
CA LEU A 24 -11.88 3.73 -3.96
C LEU A 24 -12.72 2.52 -3.59
N TYR A 25 -13.98 2.49 -4.02
CA TYR A 25 -14.95 1.44 -3.70
C TYR A 25 -15.02 1.09 -2.20
N GLY A 26 -15.07 2.11 -1.32
CA GLY A 26 -15.14 1.91 0.13
C GLY A 26 -13.83 1.49 0.80
N HIS A 27 -12.72 1.45 0.04
CA HIS A 27 -11.41 1.11 0.56
C HIS A 27 -10.43 2.28 0.42
N PRO A 28 -9.59 2.52 1.45
CA PRO A 28 -8.59 3.55 1.37
C PRO A 28 -7.40 3.11 0.50
N ILE A 29 -7.04 3.95 -0.46
CA ILE A 29 -5.78 3.88 -1.17
C ILE A 29 -4.85 4.90 -0.55
N MET A 30 -3.67 4.46 -0.11
CA MET A 30 -2.74 5.30 0.67
C MET A 30 -1.31 5.15 0.15
N TRP A 31 -0.56 6.25 0.19
CA TRP A 31 0.89 6.24 0.03
C TRP A 31 1.53 7.29 0.94
N ASP A 32 2.75 7.00 1.37
CA ASP A 32 3.51 7.82 2.30
C ASP A 32 3.91 9.15 1.63
N GLN A 33 3.77 10.25 2.37
CA GLN A 33 4.05 11.59 1.85
C GLN A 33 5.55 11.88 1.68
N GLU A 34 6.42 11.16 2.39
CA GLU A 34 7.85 11.48 2.49
C GLU A 34 8.73 10.45 1.77
N ASN A 35 8.37 9.16 1.84
CA ASN A 35 9.18 8.08 1.25
C ASN A 35 8.45 7.32 0.12
N LEU A 36 7.23 7.74 -0.24
CA LEU A 36 6.42 7.20 -1.32
C LEU A 36 6.06 5.71 -1.21
N TYR A 37 6.25 5.08 -0.03
CA TYR A 37 5.77 3.72 0.17
C TYR A 37 4.25 3.67 -0.04
N VAL A 38 3.80 2.72 -0.84
CA VAL A 38 2.39 2.50 -1.16
C VAL A 38 1.81 1.42 -0.27
N HIS A 39 0.63 1.66 0.30
CA HIS A 39 -0.13 0.66 1.03
C HIS A 39 -0.78 -0.33 0.06
N PHE A 40 0.00 -1.32 -0.38
CA PHE A 40 -0.42 -2.26 -1.41
C PHE A 40 -1.62 -3.13 -0.98
N THR A 41 -1.77 -3.37 0.33
CA THR A 41 -2.92 -4.10 0.87
C THR A 41 -4.26 -3.38 0.59
N GLY A 42 -4.29 -2.03 0.59
CA GLY A 42 -5.47 -1.26 0.23
C GLY A 42 -5.90 -1.54 -1.21
N ILE A 43 -4.97 -1.43 -2.16
CA ILE A 43 -5.18 -1.72 -3.59
C ILE A 43 -5.69 -3.15 -3.79
N TRP A 44 -5.11 -4.12 -3.07
CA TRP A 44 -5.47 -5.52 -3.21
C TRP A 44 -6.89 -5.84 -2.74
N LYS A 45 -7.34 -5.18 -1.66
CA LYS A 45 -8.73 -5.29 -1.17
C LYS A 45 -9.73 -4.77 -2.20
N VAL A 46 -9.40 -3.69 -2.90
CA VAL A 46 -10.25 -3.13 -3.98
C VAL A 46 -10.46 -4.14 -5.11
N LEU A 47 -9.44 -4.96 -5.41
CA LEU A 47 -9.55 -6.03 -6.40
C LEU A 47 -10.36 -7.25 -5.93
N GLY A 48 -10.86 -7.24 -4.69
CA GLY A 48 -11.53 -8.40 -4.08
C GLY A 48 -10.59 -9.57 -3.82
N LYS A 49 -9.27 -9.34 -3.77
CA LYS A 49 -8.27 -10.39 -3.58
C LYS A 49 -7.89 -10.53 -2.12
N THR A 50 -7.37 -11.71 -1.77
CA THR A 50 -7.06 -12.04 -0.38
C THR A 50 -5.64 -11.61 -0.01
N LYS A 51 -5.40 -11.36 1.29
CA LYS A 51 -4.06 -11.10 1.81
C LYS A 51 -3.08 -12.25 1.51
N ALA A 52 -3.57 -13.48 1.47
CA ALA A 52 -2.74 -14.67 1.20
C ALA A 52 -2.06 -14.61 -0.17
N ASP A 53 -2.71 -14.00 -1.17
CA ASP A 53 -2.13 -13.87 -2.51
C ASP A 53 -0.91 -12.92 -2.50
N ILE A 54 -0.98 -11.82 -1.74
CA ILE A 54 0.16 -10.90 -1.58
C ILE A 54 1.32 -11.62 -0.89
N VAL A 55 1.04 -12.41 0.16
CA VAL A 55 2.07 -13.17 0.88
C VAL A 55 2.79 -14.13 -0.06
N LYS A 56 2.07 -14.90 -0.87
CA LYS A 56 2.67 -15.80 -1.86
C LYS A 56 3.59 -15.07 -2.86
N ILE A 57 3.19 -13.87 -3.31
CA ILE A 57 4.00 -13.06 -4.22
C ILE A 57 5.28 -12.57 -3.55
N ILE A 58 5.19 -12.15 -2.28
CA ILE A 58 6.34 -11.70 -1.49
C ILE A 58 7.29 -12.86 -1.23
N ASP A 59 6.78 -14.00 -0.75
CA ASP A 59 7.59 -15.17 -0.38
C ASP A 59 8.32 -15.77 -1.61
N ALA A 60 7.75 -15.60 -2.81
CA ALA A 60 8.38 -15.98 -4.07
C ALA A 60 9.48 -15.01 -4.55
N ASN A 61 9.64 -13.85 -3.91
CA ASN A 61 10.62 -12.82 -4.28
C ASN A 61 11.38 -12.31 -3.03
N PRO A 62 12.53 -12.92 -2.69
CA PRO A 62 13.32 -12.54 -1.52
C PRO A 62 13.77 -11.07 -1.49
N ILE A 63 14.03 -10.48 -2.67
CA ILE A 63 14.40 -9.07 -2.78
C ILE A 63 13.22 -8.21 -2.33
N LEU A 64 12.02 -8.49 -2.85
CA LEU A 64 10.81 -7.78 -2.45
C LEU A 64 10.53 -7.96 -0.95
N GLU A 65 10.72 -9.16 -0.41
CA GLU A 65 10.54 -9.40 1.03
C GLU A 65 11.44 -8.50 1.89
N SER A 66 12.69 -8.27 1.46
CA SER A 66 13.66 -7.46 2.22
C SER A 66 13.37 -5.95 2.24
N ILE A 67 12.57 -5.43 1.30
CA ILE A 67 12.34 -3.99 1.13
C ILE A 67 10.94 -3.53 1.54
N ILE A 68 9.98 -4.47 1.71
CA ILE A 68 8.63 -4.14 2.18
C ILE A 68 8.60 -3.84 3.68
N ARG A 69 7.59 -3.06 4.09
CA ARG A 69 7.25 -2.83 5.50
C ARG A 69 5.92 -3.50 5.84
N LYS A 70 5.91 -4.38 6.84
CA LYS A 70 4.70 -5.05 7.34
C LYS A 70 4.20 -4.30 8.59
N VAL A 71 3.20 -3.43 8.42
CA VAL A 71 2.57 -2.71 9.54
C VAL A 71 1.53 -3.62 10.21
N ARG A 72 1.68 -3.88 11.51
CA ARG A 72 0.81 -4.73 12.34
C ARG A 72 0.48 -4.01 13.66
N GLY A 73 -0.71 -4.25 14.19
CA GLY A 73 -1.16 -3.56 15.41
C GLY A 73 -1.43 -2.07 15.18
N GLY A 74 -1.97 -1.39 16.19
CA GLY A 74 -2.35 0.02 16.08
C GLY A 74 -3.53 0.24 15.12
N PHE A 75 -3.55 1.41 14.45
CA PHE A 75 -4.69 1.85 13.65
C PHE A 75 -4.97 0.94 12.44
N LEU A 76 -6.16 0.33 12.40
CA LEU A 76 -6.51 -0.73 11.44
C LEU A 76 -6.33 -0.32 9.97
N LYS A 77 -6.60 0.95 9.65
CA LYS A 77 -6.57 1.45 8.27
C LYS A 77 -5.19 1.28 7.61
N ILE A 78 -4.10 1.53 8.36
CA ILE A 78 -2.72 1.47 7.85
C ILE A 78 -2.08 0.09 7.96
N GLN A 79 -2.76 -0.90 8.53
CA GLN A 79 -2.21 -2.25 8.68
C GLN A 79 -2.09 -2.96 7.34
N GLY A 80 -1.02 -3.74 7.16
CA GLY A 80 -0.76 -4.52 5.96
C GLY A 80 0.63 -4.30 5.40
N THR A 81 0.79 -4.70 4.14
CA THR A 81 2.04 -4.54 3.39
C THR A 81 2.11 -3.15 2.78
N TRP A 82 3.20 -2.45 3.11
CA TRP A 82 3.67 -1.24 2.47
C TRP A 82 4.89 -1.58 1.62
N MET A 83 4.95 -1.05 0.41
CA MET A 83 5.96 -1.38 -0.59
C MET A 83 6.53 -0.10 -1.19
N PRO A 84 7.82 -0.01 -1.54
CA PRO A 84 8.31 1.17 -2.23
C PRO A 84 7.59 1.39 -3.57
N HIS A 85 7.54 2.64 -4.01
CA HIS A 85 6.67 3.10 -5.10
C HIS A 85 6.87 2.31 -6.40
N GLN A 86 8.12 2.12 -6.79
CA GLN A 86 8.49 1.47 -8.05
C GLN A 86 8.03 0.01 -8.08
N GLU A 87 8.24 -0.74 -7.00
CA GLU A 87 7.84 -2.15 -6.90
C GLU A 87 6.32 -2.27 -6.82
N ALA A 88 5.66 -1.33 -6.13
CA ALA A 88 4.21 -1.28 -6.10
C ALA A 88 3.63 -1.02 -7.49
N TYR A 89 4.24 -0.13 -8.26
CA TYR A 89 3.88 0.14 -9.64
C TYR A 89 4.09 -1.08 -10.54
N ASP A 90 5.26 -1.70 -10.48
CA ASP A 90 5.60 -2.87 -11.30
C ASP A 90 4.70 -4.07 -10.99
N LEU A 91 4.35 -4.26 -9.72
CA LEU A 91 3.39 -5.28 -9.33
C LEU A 91 1.97 -4.91 -9.78
N ALA A 92 1.55 -3.66 -9.63
CA ALA A 92 0.23 -3.18 -10.04
C ALA A 92 0.02 -3.28 -11.56
N LYS A 93 1.05 -3.01 -12.38
CA LYS A 93 0.97 -3.21 -13.84
C LYS A 93 0.63 -4.64 -14.24
N LYS A 94 1.16 -5.61 -13.50
CA LYS A 94 0.95 -7.04 -13.77
C LYS A 94 -0.39 -7.56 -13.23
N THR A 95 -0.90 -6.97 -12.15
CA THR A 95 -1.97 -7.57 -11.34
C THR A 95 -3.23 -6.72 -11.20
N CYS A 96 -3.12 -5.41 -11.43
CA CYS A 96 -4.15 -4.41 -11.16
C CYS A 96 -4.67 -3.70 -12.44
N TYR A 97 -4.58 -4.32 -13.61
CA TYR A 97 -5.02 -3.69 -14.89
C TYR A 97 -6.46 -3.13 -14.85
N LYS A 98 -7.34 -3.78 -14.07
CA LYS A 98 -8.73 -3.34 -13.87
C LYS A 98 -8.87 -1.99 -13.14
N LEU A 99 -7.84 -1.58 -12.38
CA LEU A 99 -7.81 -0.34 -11.60
C LEU A 99 -6.83 0.69 -12.18
N ARG A 100 -6.36 0.50 -13.42
CA ARG A 100 -5.24 1.29 -13.97
C ARG A 100 -5.50 2.80 -14.01
N TYR A 101 -6.74 3.23 -14.23
CA TYR A 101 -7.08 4.66 -14.27
C TYR A 101 -7.30 5.21 -12.87
N GLU A 102 -7.86 4.39 -12.00
CA GLU A 102 -8.14 4.70 -10.61
C GLU A 102 -6.84 4.85 -9.79
N LEU A 103 -5.75 4.23 -10.24
CA LEU A 103 -4.43 4.26 -9.59
C LEU A 103 -3.48 5.33 -10.17
N VAL A 104 -3.88 6.08 -11.20
CA VAL A 104 -3.13 7.25 -11.74
C VAL A 104 -2.69 8.22 -10.64
N PRO A 105 -3.54 8.59 -9.64
CA PRO A 105 -3.11 9.46 -8.55
C PRO A 105 -1.92 8.97 -7.72
N VAL A 106 -1.69 7.65 -7.69
CA VAL A 106 -0.58 7.03 -6.94
C VAL A 106 0.66 6.90 -7.81
N PHE A 107 0.49 6.53 -9.08
CA PHE A 107 1.59 6.06 -9.93
C PHE A 107 1.99 6.97 -11.09
N GLY A 108 1.17 7.96 -11.45
CA GLY A 108 1.37 8.78 -12.65
C GLY A 108 0.66 8.21 -13.87
#